data_AF-A0A420M4B2-F1
#
_entry.id   AF-A0A420M4B2-F1
#
_cell.length_a   1.000
_cell.length_b   1.000
_cell.length_c   1.000
_cell.angle_alpha   90.00
_cell.angle_beta   90.00
_cell.angle_gamma   90.00
#
_symmetry.space_group_name_H-M   'P 1'
#
loop_
_entity.id
_entity.type
_entity.pdbx_description
1 polymer ?
#
loop_
_entity_poly.entity_id
_entity_poly.type
_entity_poly.pdbx_seq_one_letter_code
_entity_poly.pdbx_strand_id
1 'polypeptide(L)'
;MREAGVPEKQLLPVGGGERIPLFTKELHDKAAQSLVELEQRPPGAPKSPHPSLAVAAVHVWPSLHTFLPEDHPEIMDTGVRYTGASTDFLCTLNITMGMKHGLLRLKDVIPEDKIDQDTQAFIDYVDDRDKNRFSHYDGGQLMFNILTEGQVLLWSAHLGGYEGVLRDL
;
A
#
# COMPACT_ATOMS: atom_id res chain seq x y z
N MET A 1 0.22 2.57 -16.27
CA MET A 1 1.13 1.53 -15.71
C MET A 1 0.76 0.13 -16.15
N ARG A 2 -0.47 -0.38 -15.90
CA ARG A 2 -0.94 -1.65 -16.49
C ARG A 2 -0.86 -1.64 -18.02
N GLU A 3 -1.39 -0.60 -18.64
CA GLU A 3 -1.32 -0.36 -20.09
C GLU A 3 0.11 -0.16 -20.60
N ALA A 4 1.06 0.13 -19.71
CA ALA A 4 2.48 0.24 -20.02
C ALA A 4 3.24 -1.10 -19.85
N GLY A 5 2.52 -2.21 -19.62
CA GLY A 5 3.11 -3.56 -19.54
C GLY A 5 3.67 -3.96 -18.17
N VAL A 6 3.47 -3.15 -17.12
CA VAL A 6 3.92 -3.51 -15.77
C VAL A 6 3.05 -4.65 -15.21
N PRO A 7 3.64 -5.80 -14.81
CA PRO A 7 2.90 -6.91 -14.23
C PRO A 7 2.08 -6.49 -13.00
N GLU A 8 0.84 -6.96 -12.89
CA GLU A 8 -0.08 -6.65 -11.78
C GLU A 8 0.55 -6.90 -10.39
N LYS A 9 1.38 -7.95 -10.27
CA LYS A 9 2.09 -8.30 -9.04
C LYS A 9 3.16 -7.28 -8.60
N GLN A 10 3.63 -6.44 -9.51
CA GLN A 10 4.61 -5.38 -9.26
C GLN A 10 3.95 -4.01 -9.07
N LEU A 11 2.65 -3.89 -9.34
CA LEU A 11 1.88 -2.71 -9.01
C LEU A 11 1.55 -2.79 -7.53
N LEU A 12 2.41 -2.17 -6.72
CA LEU A 12 2.22 -2.05 -5.28
C LEU A 12 1.46 -0.74 -5.00
N PRO A 13 0.19 -0.84 -4.58
CA PRO A 13 -0.55 0.30 -4.08
C PRO A 13 -0.18 0.61 -2.64
N VAL A 14 -0.15 1.90 -2.30
CA VAL A 14 0.45 2.40 -1.06
C VAL A 14 -0.45 3.50 -0.49
N GLY A 15 -0.77 3.41 0.80
CA GLY A 15 -1.69 4.34 1.49
C GLY A 15 -0.99 5.52 2.17
N GLY A 16 0.33 5.48 2.27
CA GLY A 16 1.10 6.45 3.06
C GLY A 16 1.14 6.13 4.56
N GLY A 17 2.23 6.49 5.22
CA GLY A 17 2.59 6.01 6.57
C GLY A 17 3.15 4.58 6.60
N GLU A 18 3.25 3.92 5.45
CA GLU A 18 3.60 2.50 5.32
C GLU A 18 5.11 2.32 5.05
N ARG A 19 5.73 1.29 5.63
CA ARG A 19 7.06 0.80 5.23
C ARG A 19 6.91 -0.45 4.36
N ILE A 20 7.33 -0.32 3.11
CA ILE A 20 7.21 -1.39 2.12
C ILE A 20 8.54 -2.15 2.06
N PRO A 21 8.54 -3.46 2.37
CA PRO A 21 9.73 -4.28 2.17
C PRO A 21 9.98 -4.49 0.68
N LEU A 22 11.23 -4.26 0.26
CA LEU A 22 11.69 -4.59 -1.09
C LEU A 22 12.46 -5.90 -1.07
N PHE A 23 12.14 -6.78 -2.02
CA PHE A 23 12.77 -8.08 -2.16
C PHE A 23 13.42 -8.21 -3.53
N THR A 24 14.42 -9.08 -3.63
CA THR A 24 14.97 -9.46 -4.92
C THR A 24 13.95 -10.28 -5.72
N LYS A 25 14.11 -10.28 -7.06
CA LYS A 25 13.29 -11.13 -7.93
C LYS A 25 13.34 -12.60 -7.52
N GLU A 26 14.52 -13.11 -7.16
CA GLU A 26 14.72 -14.49 -6.73
C GLU A 26 13.87 -14.83 -5.49
N LEU A 27 13.82 -13.94 -4.51
CA LEU A 27 12.98 -14.14 -3.32
C LEU A 27 11.50 -14.16 -3.67
N HIS A 28 11.04 -13.30 -4.58
CA HIS A 28 9.66 -13.33 -5.07
C HIS A 28 9.33 -14.66 -5.78
N ASP A 29 10.23 -15.14 -6.64
CA ASP A 29 10.03 -16.39 -7.38
C ASP A 29 10.00 -17.61 -6.44
N LYS A 30 10.86 -17.62 -5.41
CA LYS A 30 10.84 -18.64 -4.34
C LYS A 30 9.59 -18.56 -3.47
N ALA A 31 9.12 -17.36 -3.13
CA ALA A 31 7.91 -17.18 -2.33
C ALA A 31 6.65 -17.68 -3.06
N ALA A 32 6.56 -17.45 -4.38
CA ALA A 32 5.48 -17.98 -5.20
C ALA A 32 5.39 -19.53 -5.12
N GLN A 33 6.54 -20.19 -4.96
CA GLN A 33 6.67 -21.65 -4.82
C GLN A 33 6.66 -22.12 -3.36
N SER A 34 6.46 -21.24 -2.37
CA SER A 34 6.54 -21.57 -0.94
C SER A 34 7.91 -22.14 -0.50
N LEU A 35 9.00 -21.69 -1.13
CA LEU A 35 10.37 -22.14 -0.83
C LEU A 35 11.12 -21.22 0.17
N VAL A 36 10.45 -20.19 0.68
CA VAL A 36 10.97 -19.26 1.70
C VAL A 36 9.88 -18.99 2.71
N GLU A 37 10.27 -18.41 3.85
CA GLU A 37 9.31 -17.90 4.84
C GLU A 37 8.38 -16.86 4.19
N LEU A 38 7.09 -16.95 4.50
CA LEU A 38 6.04 -16.14 3.86
C LEU A 38 5.44 -15.15 4.85
N GLU A 39 5.09 -13.97 4.34
CA GLU A 39 4.25 -13.02 5.05
C GLU A 39 2.83 -13.58 5.23
N GLN A 40 2.21 -13.33 6.39
CA GLN A 40 0.79 -13.59 6.59
C GLN A 40 -0.04 -12.56 5.82
N ARG A 41 -0.94 -13.02 4.96
CA ARG A 41 -1.78 -12.16 4.12
C ARG A 41 -3.23 -12.62 4.11
N PRO A 42 -4.19 -11.73 3.76
CA PRO A 42 -5.58 -12.13 3.62
C PRO A 42 -5.78 -13.31 2.65
N PRO A 43 -6.80 -14.15 2.85
CA PRO A 43 -7.10 -15.26 1.95
C PRO A 43 -7.18 -14.83 0.48
N GLY A 44 -6.55 -15.61 -0.40
CA GLY A 44 -6.52 -15.32 -1.84
C GLY A 44 -5.59 -14.17 -2.26
N ALA A 45 -4.87 -13.53 -1.34
CA ALA A 45 -3.79 -12.61 -1.69
C ALA A 45 -2.57 -13.37 -2.25
N PRO A 46 -1.80 -12.79 -3.20
CA PRO A 46 -0.58 -13.41 -3.70
C PRO A 46 0.45 -13.64 -2.58
N LYS A 47 1.10 -14.82 -2.62
CA LYS A 47 2.22 -15.14 -1.72
C LYS A 47 3.35 -14.11 -1.86
N SER A 48 3.96 -13.74 -0.75
CA SER A 48 5.08 -12.81 -0.70
C SER A 48 6.10 -13.23 0.36
N PRO A 49 7.40 -12.92 0.19
CA PRO A 49 8.41 -13.27 1.18
C PRO A 49 8.12 -12.59 2.53
N HIS A 50 8.51 -13.24 3.62
CA HIS A 50 8.42 -12.65 4.95
C HIS A 50 9.30 -11.37 5.00
N PRO A 51 8.85 -10.27 5.64
CA PRO A 51 9.58 -9.01 5.63
C PRO A 51 10.98 -9.04 6.23
N SER A 52 11.32 -10.06 7.05
CA SER A 52 12.70 -10.28 7.52
C SER A 52 13.69 -10.58 6.39
N LEU A 53 13.21 -10.97 5.21
CA LEU A 53 14.02 -11.25 4.02
C LEU A 53 14.21 -10.03 3.11
N ALA A 54 13.69 -8.86 3.50
CA ALA A 54 13.79 -7.65 2.70
C ALA A 54 15.24 -7.16 2.59
N VAL A 55 15.63 -6.70 1.40
CA VAL A 55 16.96 -6.13 1.13
C VAL A 55 16.99 -4.60 1.27
N ALA A 56 15.81 -3.97 1.25
CA ALA A 56 15.65 -2.54 1.45
C ALA A 56 14.24 -2.23 1.96
N ALA A 57 14.06 -1.01 2.46
CA ALA A 57 12.77 -0.49 2.89
C ALA A 57 12.44 0.78 2.11
N VAL A 58 11.17 0.91 1.70
CA VAL A 58 10.63 2.18 1.21
C VAL A 58 9.63 2.69 2.22
N HIS A 59 9.89 3.84 2.81
CA HIS A 59 8.89 4.54 3.61
C HIS A 59 8.04 5.36 2.65
N VAL A 60 6.74 5.13 2.65
CA VAL A 60 5.80 5.87 1.83
C VAL A 60 5.00 6.78 2.73
N TRP A 61 4.87 8.05 2.33
CA TRP A 61 4.05 9.04 3.01
C TRP A 61 3.09 9.66 2.01
N PRO A 62 1.90 10.10 2.45
CA PRO A 62 1.10 11.03 1.66
C PRO A 62 1.99 12.24 1.39
N SER A 63 2.25 12.53 0.10
CA SER A 63 2.89 13.78 -0.26
C SER A 63 1.82 14.84 -0.17
N LEU A 64 1.89 15.67 0.85
CA LEU A 64 0.90 16.70 1.10
C LEU A 64 0.79 17.66 -0.11
N HIS A 65 -0.45 17.94 -0.52
CA HIS A 65 -0.83 19.13 -1.28
C HIS A 65 -0.97 20.36 -0.38
N THR A 66 -0.46 20.31 0.85
CA THR A 66 -0.60 21.47 1.73
C THR A 66 0.30 22.57 1.23
N PHE A 67 -0.35 23.65 0.80
CA PHE A 67 0.15 25.00 1.01
C PHE A 67 0.79 25.03 2.40
N LEU A 68 2.12 24.96 2.46
CA LEU A 68 2.84 25.20 3.69
C LEU A 68 2.66 26.70 3.93
N PRO A 69 1.94 27.12 4.98
CA PRO A 69 1.89 28.53 5.32
C PRO A 69 3.32 29.07 5.46
N GLU A 70 3.52 30.35 5.16
CA GLU A 70 4.78 31.02 5.50
C GLU A 70 5.10 30.79 6.99
N ASP A 71 6.38 30.63 7.31
CA ASP A 71 6.92 30.13 8.60
C ASP A 71 6.85 28.61 8.86
N HIS A 72 7.20 27.78 7.86
CA HIS A 72 7.51 26.37 8.13
C HIS A 72 8.98 26.21 8.58
N PRO A 73 9.27 25.31 9.53
CA PRO A 73 10.63 25.08 9.99
C PRO A 73 11.48 24.45 8.87
N GLU A 74 12.72 24.92 8.74
CA GLU A 74 13.72 24.35 7.81
C GLU A 74 14.01 22.87 8.12
N ILE A 75 13.78 22.46 9.37
CA ILE A 75 13.99 21.09 9.85
C ILE A 75 12.71 20.60 10.51
N MET A 76 12.15 19.50 9.98
CA MET A 76 11.05 18.77 10.60
C MET A 76 11.60 17.56 11.35
N ASP A 77 11.81 17.71 12.66
CA ASP A 77 12.17 16.58 13.53
C ASP A 77 10.91 15.76 13.85
N THR A 78 10.84 14.55 13.34
CA THR A 78 9.71 13.62 13.56
C THR A 78 9.76 12.94 14.93
N GLY A 79 10.81 13.17 15.72
CA GLY A 79 10.89 12.94 17.16
C GLY A 79 10.89 11.48 17.63
N VAL A 80 10.51 10.52 16.80
CA VAL A 80 10.30 9.13 17.22
C VAL A 80 10.97 8.15 16.25
N ARG A 81 12.07 7.56 16.72
CA ARG A 81 12.68 6.40 16.08
C ARG A 81 12.06 5.14 16.67
N TYR A 82 11.18 4.49 15.91
CA TYR A 82 10.69 3.16 16.26
C TYR A 82 11.86 2.15 16.20
N THR A 83 12.18 1.53 17.33
CA THR A 83 13.21 0.49 17.47
C THR A 83 12.62 -0.72 18.23
N GLY A 84 12.97 -1.95 17.84
CA GLY A 84 12.46 -3.17 18.47
C GLY A 84 12.38 -4.37 17.52
N ALA A 85 12.23 -5.59 18.08
CA ALA A 85 12.24 -6.87 17.35
C ALA A 85 10.87 -7.31 16.80
N SER A 86 9.90 -6.39 16.66
CA SER A 86 8.92 -6.51 15.59
C SER A 86 9.66 -6.08 14.33
N THR A 87 9.81 -6.93 13.31
CA THR A 87 10.50 -6.57 12.06
C THR A 87 10.15 -5.13 11.64
N ASP A 88 11.07 -4.38 11.05
CA ASP A 88 10.85 -2.96 10.66
C ASP A 88 9.59 -2.71 9.82
N PHE A 89 8.94 -3.77 9.37
CA PHE A 89 7.75 -3.84 8.53
C PHE A 89 6.50 -4.41 9.24
N LEU A 90 6.61 -5.01 10.43
CA LEU A 90 5.51 -5.68 11.16
C LEU A 90 4.42 -4.68 11.62
N CYS A 91 4.78 -3.42 11.85
CA CYS A 91 3.85 -2.34 12.17
C CYS A 91 3.28 -1.64 10.93
N THR A 92 3.66 -2.07 9.72
CA THR A 92 3.06 -1.58 8.48
C THR A 92 1.89 -2.46 8.10
N LEU A 93 0.67 -1.97 8.33
CA LEU A 93 -0.51 -2.53 7.71
C LEU A 93 -0.39 -2.30 6.20
N ASN A 94 -0.42 -3.37 5.40
CA ASN A 94 -0.58 -3.23 3.97
C ASN A 94 -2.06 -2.95 3.69
N ILE A 95 -2.46 -1.68 3.87
CA ILE A 95 -3.86 -1.24 3.84
C ILE A 95 -4.49 -1.67 2.53
N THR A 96 -3.76 -1.53 1.42
CA THR A 96 -4.33 -1.90 0.13
C THR A 96 -4.55 -3.40 -0.02
N MET A 97 -3.65 -4.26 0.49
CA MET A 97 -3.92 -5.70 0.48
C MET A 97 -5.13 -6.04 1.37
N GLY A 98 -5.25 -5.38 2.52
CA GLY A 98 -6.43 -5.47 3.38
C GLY A 98 -7.72 -5.03 2.67
N MET A 99 -7.68 -3.95 1.90
CA MET A 99 -8.81 -3.48 1.09
C MET A 99 -9.12 -4.46 -0.04
N LYS A 100 -8.14 -4.78 -0.90
CA LYS A 100 -8.33 -5.56 -2.13
C LYS A 100 -8.68 -7.03 -1.88
N HIS A 101 -8.12 -7.62 -0.84
CA HIS A 101 -8.27 -9.05 -0.53
C HIS A 101 -9.03 -9.35 0.75
N GLY A 102 -9.36 -8.33 1.55
CA GLY A 102 -10.18 -8.43 2.76
C GLY A 102 -11.50 -7.67 2.62
N LEU A 103 -11.49 -6.38 3.00
CA LEU A 103 -12.71 -5.56 3.15
C LEU A 103 -13.58 -5.50 1.88
N LEU A 104 -12.99 -5.40 0.69
CA LEU A 104 -13.76 -5.34 -0.56
C LEU A 104 -14.10 -6.73 -1.12
N ARG A 105 -13.77 -7.79 -0.39
CA ARG A 105 -14.08 -9.18 -0.72
C ARG A 105 -14.77 -9.90 0.43
N LEU A 106 -15.51 -9.18 1.28
CA LEU A 106 -16.16 -9.77 2.45
C LEU A 106 -17.07 -10.94 2.11
N LYS A 107 -17.77 -10.91 0.97
CA LYS A 107 -18.59 -12.04 0.50
C LYS A 107 -17.80 -13.34 0.29
N ASP A 108 -16.51 -13.24 -0.01
CA ASP A 108 -15.62 -14.38 -0.26
C ASP A 108 -14.93 -14.86 1.03
N VAL A 109 -14.96 -14.04 2.08
CA VAL A 109 -14.20 -14.24 3.33
C VAL A 109 -15.12 -14.61 4.50
N ILE A 110 -16.31 -14.03 4.57
CA ILE A 110 -17.31 -14.30 5.60
C ILE A 110 -18.21 -15.46 5.12
N PRO A 111 -18.37 -16.52 5.93
CA PRO A 111 -19.33 -17.58 5.64
C PRO A 111 -20.76 -17.03 5.48
N GLU A 112 -21.53 -17.55 4.52
CA GLU A 112 -22.88 -17.05 4.22
C GLU A 112 -23.80 -17.02 5.46
N ASP A 113 -23.68 -18.00 6.36
CA ASP A 113 -24.46 -18.07 7.60
C ASP A 113 -24.08 -17.01 8.65
N LYS A 114 -23.00 -16.25 8.41
CA LYS A 114 -22.49 -15.18 9.26
C LYS A 114 -22.68 -13.79 8.68
N ILE A 115 -23.25 -13.68 7.48
CA ILE A 115 -23.53 -12.38 6.86
C ILE A 115 -24.84 -11.84 7.44
N ASP A 116 -24.73 -10.77 8.23
CA ASP A 116 -25.89 -10.03 8.72
C ASP A 116 -26.38 -8.99 7.71
N GLN A 117 -27.51 -8.34 8.02
CA GLN A 117 -28.15 -7.40 7.12
C GLN A 117 -27.26 -6.19 6.78
N ASP A 118 -26.50 -5.69 7.75
CA ASP A 118 -25.61 -4.53 7.56
C ASP A 118 -24.41 -4.89 6.70
N THR A 119 -23.82 -6.07 6.94
CA THR A 119 -22.73 -6.63 6.12
C THR A 119 -23.21 -6.89 4.69
N GLN A 120 -24.42 -7.44 4.51
CA GLN A 120 -24.99 -7.66 3.19
C GLN A 120 -25.19 -6.33 2.44
N ALA A 121 -25.70 -5.30 3.10
CA ALA A 121 -25.87 -3.98 2.49
C ALA A 121 -24.53 -3.38 2.04
N PHE A 122 -23.47 -3.57 2.82
CA PHE A 122 -22.12 -3.14 2.43
C PHE A 122 -21.57 -3.96 1.24
N ILE A 123 -21.76 -5.28 1.25
CA ILE A 123 -21.37 -6.16 0.12
C ILE A 123 -22.07 -5.70 -1.16
N ASP A 124 -23.39 -5.50 -1.11
CA ASP A 124 -24.19 -5.05 -2.26
C ASP A 124 -23.69 -3.69 -2.79
N TYR A 125 -23.34 -2.77 -1.88
CA TYR A 125 -22.78 -1.48 -2.26
C TYR A 125 -21.44 -1.60 -3.00
N VAL A 126 -20.51 -2.41 -2.48
CA VAL A 126 -19.15 -2.56 -3.05
C VAL A 126 -19.16 -3.37 -4.36
N ASP A 127 -20.04 -4.35 -4.47
CA ASP A 127 -20.14 -5.24 -5.64
C ASP A 127 -20.84 -4.59 -6.84
N ASP A 128 -21.68 -3.57 -6.63
CA ASP A 128 -22.27 -2.79 -7.72
C ASP A 128 -21.21 -1.89 -8.38
N ARG A 129 -20.43 -2.49 -9.28
CA ARG A 129 -19.35 -1.81 -10.02
C ARG A 129 -19.84 -0.91 -11.15
N ASP A 130 -21.11 -1.00 -11.50
CA ASP A 130 -21.73 -0.15 -12.52
C ASP A 130 -22.11 1.20 -11.91
N LYS A 131 -22.69 1.20 -10.71
CA LYS A 131 -23.12 2.41 -10.01
C LYS A 131 -22.06 2.95 -9.05
N ASN A 132 -21.42 2.09 -8.27
CA ASN A 132 -20.50 2.46 -7.20
C ASN A 132 -19.06 2.15 -7.63
N ARG A 133 -18.54 2.96 -8.57
CA ARG A 133 -17.16 2.82 -9.05
C ARG A 133 -16.17 3.19 -7.95
N PHE A 134 -15.80 2.20 -7.15
CA PHE A 134 -14.85 2.34 -6.06
C PHE A 134 -13.45 1.85 -6.46
N SER A 135 -12.44 2.63 -6.07
CA SER A 135 -11.04 2.30 -6.23
C SER A 135 -10.51 1.69 -4.94
N HIS A 136 -9.86 0.52 -5.01
CA HIS A 136 -9.15 -0.04 -3.86
C HIS A 136 -7.81 0.66 -3.58
N TYR A 137 -7.50 1.72 -4.34
CA TYR A 137 -6.29 2.53 -4.22
C TYR A 137 -6.61 3.81 -3.47
N ASP A 138 -5.79 4.13 -2.49
CA ASP A 138 -5.70 5.51 -2.00
C ASP A 138 -4.95 6.34 -3.07
N GLY A 139 -5.70 7.17 -3.79
CA GLY A 139 -5.22 7.93 -4.93
C GLY A 139 -4.70 9.29 -4.47
N GLY A 140 -3.42 9.37 -4.13
CA GLY A 140 -2.78 10.62 -3.71
C GLY A 140 -1.43 10.84 -4.36
N GLN A 141 -0.89 12.05 -4.20
CA GLN A 141 0.54 12.28 -4.37
C GLN A 141 1.28 11.52 -3.26
N LEU A 142 2.37 10.84 -3.60
CA LEU A 142 3.07 9.99 -2.67
C LEU A 142 4.56 10.32 -2.67
N MET A 143 5.11 10.38 -1.47
CA MET A 143 6.54 10.58 -1.25
C MET A 143 7.13 9.26 -0.79
N PHE A 144 8.14 8.81 -1.52
CA PHE A 144 8.88 7.58 -1.31
C PHE A 144 10.26 7.93 -0.79
N ASN A 145 10.57 7.46 0.42
CA ASN A 145 11.89 7.55 1.00
C ASN A 145 12.50 6.16 0.99
N ILE A 146 13.44 5.93 0.08
CA ILE A 146 14.09 4.63 -0.15
C ILE A 146 15.38 4.60 0.67
N LEU A 147 15.43 3.71 1.67
CA LEU A 147 16.58 3.54 2.54
C LEU A 147 17.42 2.36 2.04
N THR A 148 18.69 2.63 1.74
CA THR A 148 19.71 1.63 1.41
C THR A 148 20.89 1.75 2.37
N GLU A 149 21.87 0.85 2.27
CA GLU A 149 23.05 0.89 3.13
C GLU A 149 23.90 2.15 2.83
N GLY A 150 23.81 3.14 3.72
CA GLY A 150 24.59 4.38 3.67
C GLY A 150 24.03 5.49 2.78
N GLN A 151 22.90 5.27 2.09
CA GLN A 151 22.30 6.26 1.21
C GLN A 151 20.78 6.32 1.36
N VAL A 152 20.22 7.49 1.05
CA VAL A 152 18.79 7.75 1.09
C VAL A 152 18.39 8.41 -0.22
N LEU A 153 17.42 7.81 -0.92
CA LEU A 153 16.82 8.40 -2.12
C LEU A 153 15.39 8.84 -1.80
N LEU A 154 15.15 10.14 -1.89
CA LEU A 154 13.81 10.71 -1.78
C LEU A 154 13.22 10.92 -3.17
N TRP A 155 12.05 10.37 -3.42
CA TRP A 155 11.31 10.49 -4.67
C TRP A 155 9.87 10.90 -4.36
N SER A 156 9.35 11.96 -4.97
CA SER A 156 7.92 12.30 -4.90
C SER A 156 7.30 12.11 -6.28
N ALA A 157 6.17 11.41 -6.34
CA ALA A 157 5.42 11.19 -7.57
C ALA A 157 3.93 11.48 -7.34
N HIS A 158 3.31 12.13 -8.32
CA HIS A 158 1.86 12.29 -8.39
C HIS A 158 1.33 11.39 -9.50
N LEU A 159 0.32 10.57 -9.21
CA LEU A 159 -0.39 9.79 -10.23
C LEU A 159 -1.76 10.41 -10.49
N GLY A 160 -1.89 11.15 -11.59
CA GLY A 160 -3.08 11.94 -11.95
C GLY A 160 -2.95 13.42 -11.61
N GLY A 161 -4.01 14.19 -11.76
CA GLY A 161 -4.10 15.56 -11.29
C GLY A 161 -5.56 15.91 -11.06
N TYR A 162 -5.84 16.72 -10.05
CA TYR A 162 -7.21 17.17 -9.80
C TYR A 162 -7.67 18.02 -10.99
N GLU A 163 -8.85 17.74 -11.53
CA GLU A 163 -9.37 18.44 -12.71
C GLU A 163 -9.32 19.97 -12.52
N GLY A 164 -9.69 20.46 -11.34
CA GLY A 164 -9.62 21.89 -11.02
C GLY A 164 -8.20 22.48 -11.03
N VAL A 165 -7.16 21.68 -10.81
CA VAL A 165 -5.76 22.10 -10.91
C VAL A 165 -5.24 22.01 -12.34
N LEU A 166 -5.64 20.97 -13.08
CA LEU A 166 -5.18 20.74 -14.46
C LEU A 166 -5.88 21.64 -15.48
N ARG A 167 -7.08 22.14 -15.20
CA ARG A 167 -7.81 23.04 -16.11
C ARG A 167 -7.17 24.42 -16.23
N ASP A 168 -6.47 24.85 -15.18
CA ASP A 168 -5.91 26.21 -15.07
C ASP A 168 -4.38 26.24 -15.26
N LEU A 169 -3.78 25.11 -15.67
CA LEU A 169 -2.36 24.95 -16.02
C LEU A 169 -2.09 25.07 -17.52
#